data_AF-A0A4P5SUJ3-F1
#
_entry.id   AF-A0A4P5SUJ3-F1
#
_cell.length_a   1.000
_cell.length_b   1.000
_cell.length_c   1.000
_cell.angle_alpha   90.00
_cell.angle_beta   90.00
_cell.angle_gamma   90.00
#
_symmetry.space_group_name_H-M   'P 1'
#
loop_
_entity.id
_entity.type
_entity.pdbx_description
1 polymer ?
#
loop_
_entity_poly.entity_id
_entity_poly.type
_entity_poly.pdbx_seq_one_letter_code
_entity_poly.pdbx_strand_id
1 'polypeptide(L)'
;MRYFFLSFLILISIALSFDLPRARAAGWHYYDPECPVSLGDKTMKFVAMQPKKNIDRVCDALPDTGPTVIVLDAGDQELRDMTWDIRILDANKPIAEDNPISIGHLTAQKYRNGMVNFDHNFTRAGNYILYAKLTSDDGKKTYIGKHLFTVGLVTESEFYIYIAFSICVFAASSFGLVKWRQRRSLNKD
;
A
#
# COMPACT_ATOMS: atom_id res chain seq x y z
N MET A 1 -45.39 -15.69 -38.88
CA MET A 1 -43.96 -16.04 -38.75
C MET A 1 -42.98 -15.04 -39.39
N ARG A 2 -43.39 -14.16 -40.33
CA ARG A 2 -42.52 -13.11 -40.92
C ARG A 2 -42.39 -11.83 -40.07
N TYR A 3 -43.36 -11.51 -39.22
CA TYR A 3 -43.34 -10.31 -38.36
C TYR A 3 -42.46 -10.46 -37.11
N PHE A 4 -42.23 -11.70 -36.64
CA PHE A 4 -41.39 -11.96 -35.48
C PHE A 4 -39.89 -11.75 -35.80
N PHE A 5 -39.49 -12.06 -37.03
CA PHE A 5 -38.10 -11.91 -37.49
C PHE A 5 -37.72 -10.44 -37.75
N LEU A 6 -38.68 -9.62 -38.19
CA LEU A 6 -38.50 -8.18 -38.42
C LEU A 6 -38.40 -7.37 -37.10
N SER A 7 -39.12 -7.77 -36.06
CA SER A 7 -39.03 -7.14 -34.73
C SER A 7 -37.66 -7.39 -34.07
N PHE A 8 -37.09 -8.58 -34.27
CA PHE A 8 -35.80 -8.95 -33.70
C PHE A 8 -34.63 -8.17 -34.33
N LEU A 9 -34.72 -7.86 -35.63
CA LEU A 9 -33.71 -7.07 -36.35
C LEU A 9 -33.70 -5.59 -35.96
N ILE A 10 -34.85 -5.02 -35.59
CA ILE A 10 -34.94 -3.62 -35.14
C ILE A 10 -34.37 -3.44 -33.72
N LEU A 11 -34.54 -4.44 -32.84
CA LEU A 11 -33.98 -4.41 -31.49
C LEU A 11 -32.44 -4.52 -31.47
N ILE A 12 -31.83 -5.22 -32.44
CA ILE A 12 -30.37 -5.33 -32.55
C ILE A 12 -29.73 -4.01 -33.00
N SER A 13 -30.38 -3.23 -33.87
CA SER A 13 -29.87 -1.92 -34.30
C SER A 13 -29.91 -0.84 -33.23
N ILE A 14 -30.81 -0.94 -32.23
CA ILE A 14 -30.86 0.02 -31.10
C ILE A 14 -29.75 -0.28 -30.07
N ALA A 15 -29.27 -1.52 -29.98
CA ALA A 15 -28.19 -1.91 -29.06
C ALA A 15 -26.78 -1.47 -29.55
N LEU A 16 -26.62 -1.14 -30.83
CA LEU A 16 -25.35 -0.66 -31.40
C LEU A 16 -25.11 0.85 -31.22
N SER A 17 -26.09 1.57 -30.67
CA SER A 17 -25.99 3.02 -30.40
C SER A 17 -25.49 3.34 -28.98
N PHE A 18 -25.10 2.34 -28.19
CA PHE A 18 -24.39 2.59 -26.94
C PHE A 18 -23.00 3.12 -27.28
N ASP A 19 -22.78 4.39 -26.95
CA ASP A 19 -21.50 5.10 -27.04
C ASP A 19 -20.32 4.14 -26.84
N LEU A 20 -19.53 3.95 -27.91
CA LEU A 20 -18.20 3.38 -27.80
C LEU A 20 -17.47 4.17 -26.70
N PRO A 21 -17.05 3.54 -25.59
CA PRO A 21 -16.30 4.25 -24.58
C PRO A 21 -15.09 4.86 -25.26
N ARG A 22 -15.02 6.20 -25.30
CA ARG A 22 -13.82 6.94 -25.73
C ARG A 22 -12.66 6.33 -24.98
N ALA A 23 -11.75 5.67 -25.70
CA ALA A 23 -10.51 5.17 -25.14
C ALA A 23 -9.75 6.38 -24.59
N ARG A 24 -9.91 6.64 -23.29
CA ARG A 24 -9.03 7.54 -22.57
C ARG A 24 -7.73 6.77 -22.44
N ALA A 25 -6.71 7.23 -23.15
CA ALA A 25 -5.34 6.85 -22.83
C ALA A 25 -5.11 7.28 -21.38
N ALA A 26 -5.24 6.34 -20.45
CA ALA A 26 -4.75 6.52 -19.10
C ALA A 26 -3.23 6.48 -19.23
N GLY A 27 -2.60 7.66 -19.32
CA GLY A 27 -1.17 7.74 -19.06
C GLY A 27 -0.92 7.12 -17.69
N TRP A 28 0.08 6.25 -17.61
CA TRP A 28 0.54 5.70 -16.33
C TRP A 28 1.11 6.86 -15.52
N HIS A 29 0.27 7.57 -14.77
CA HIS A 29 0.72 8.54 -13.81
C HIS A 29 1.31 7.74 -12.65
N TYR A 30 2.62 7.85 -12.48
CA TYR A 30 3.29 7.25 -11.33
C TYR A 30 2.68 7.90 -10.08
N TYR A 31 2.03 7.10 -9.24
CA TYR A 31 1.45 7.59 -7.99
C TYR A 31 2.60 7.81 -7.00
N ASP A 32 2.81 9.06 -6.59
CA ASP A 32 3.84 9.43 -5.62
C ASP A 32 3.17 10.00 -4.37
N PRO A 33 2.93 9.16 -3.34
CA PRO A 33 2.21 9.58 -2.16
C PRO A 33 3.04 10.56 -1.31
N GLU A 34 2.37 11.59 -0.78
CA GLU A 34 2.97 12.51 0.19
C GLU A 34 2.86 11.91 1.59
N CYS A 35 3.97 11.37 2.09
CA CYS A 35 4.00 10.66 3.38
C CYS A 35 4.97 11.34 4.34
N PRO A 36 4.51 12.41 5.01
CA PRO A 36 5.34 13.19 5.92
C PRO A 36 5.54 12.43 7.24
N VAL A 37 6.80 12.23 7.59
CA VAL A 37 7.27 11.80 8.90
C VAL A 37 7.59 13.03 9.73
N SER A 38 6.98 13.13 10.90
CA SER A 38 7.26 14.21 11.85
C SER A 38 8.63 14.00 12.53
N LEU A 39 9.45 15.04 12.48
CA LEU A 39 10.78 15.15 13.08
C LEU A 39 10.75 16.34 14.07
N GLY A 40 9.96 16.22 15.13
CA GLY A 40 9.74 17.34 16.06
C GLY A 40 8.94 18.47 15.40
N ASP A 41 9.59 19.60 15.13
CA ASP A 41 9.02 20.76 14.43
C ASP A 41 9.22 20.73 12.90
N LYS A 42 9.95 19.73 12.39
CA LYS A 42 10.23 19.53 10.96
C LYS A 42 9.52 18.30 10.39
N THR A 43 9.49 18.18 9.07
CA THR A 43 8.94 17.01 8.37
C THR A 43 9.91 16.47 7.32
N MET A 44 9.84 15.15 7.09
CA MET A 44 10.61 14.45 6.07
C MET A 44 9.69 13.46 5.36
N LYS A 45 9.77 13.37 4.03
CA LYS A 45 8.97 12.42 3.25
C LYS A 45 9.58 11.03 3.35
N PHE A 46 8.76 10.02 3.67
CA PHE A 46 9.10 8.60 3.63
C PHE A 46 8.36 7.91 2.51
N VAL A 47 9.08 7.13 1.71
CA VAL A 47 8.47 6.26 0.69
C VAL A 47 9.22 4.94 0.63
N ALA A 48 8.48 3.84 0.53
CA ALA A 48 9.05 2.52 0.27
C ALA A 48 8.50 1.95 -1.05
N MET A 49 9.32 1.16 -1.74
CA MET A 49 8.92 0.46 -2.97
C MET A 49 9.61 -0.90 -3.11
N GLN A 50 8.98 -1.85 -3.78
CA GLN A 50 9.48 -3.23 -3.96
C GLN A 50 9.63 -3.57 -5.43
N PRO A 51 10.67 -3.06 -6.14
CA PRO A 51 10.72 -3.07 -7.59
C PRO A 51 10.67 -4.46 -8.24
N LYS A 52 11.01 -5.52 -7.50
CA LYS A 52 10.91 -6.92 -7.97
C LYS A 52 9.48 -7.49 -7.92
N LYS A 53 8.58 -6.85 -7.18
CA LYS A 53 7.19 -7.28 -6.92
C LYS A 53 6.20 -6.27 -7.51
N ASN A 54 6.35 -5.01 -7.13
CA ASN A 54 5.51 -3.91 -7.59
C ASN A 54 6.34 -2.62 -7.70
N ILE A 55 6.06 -1.83 -8.74
CA ILE A 55 6.69 -0.51 -8.94
C ILE A 55 6.04 0.59 -8.09
N ASP A 56 4.93 0.31 -7.42
CA ASP A 56 4.21 1.30 -6.62
C ASP A 56 5.01 1.78 -5.39
N ARG A 57 4.87 3.08 -5.13
CA ARG A 57 5.38 3.74 -3.92
C ARG A 57 4.32 3.69 -2.83
N VAL A 58 4.71 3.21 -1.65
CA VAL A 58 3.83 3.03 -0.50
C VAL A 58 4.43 3.64 0.76
N CYS A 59 3.57 3.93 1.74
CA CYS A 59 3.96 4.65 2.96
C CYS A 59 3.82 3.83 4.22
N ASP A 60 2.70 3.11 4.35
CA ASP A 60 2.35 2.47 5.62
C ASP A 60 2.27 0.95 5.48
N ALA A 61 1.97 0.43 4.29
CA ALA A 61 1.77 -0.99 4.07
C ALA A 61 2.48 -1.48 2.81
N LEU A 62 3.54 -2.24 3.01
CA LEU A 62 4.21 -3.02 1.97
C LEU A 62 3.51 -4.37 1.84
N PRO A 63 3.02 -4.74 0.65
CA PRO A 63 2.18 -5.93 0.46
C PRO A 63 2.96 -7.24 0.65
N ASP A 64 4.24 -7.24 0.30
CA ASP A 64 5.07 -8.45 0.29
C ASP A 64 6.29 -8.30 1.20
N THR A 65 6.89 -9.44 1.56
CA THR A 65 8.26 -9.48 2.10
C THR A 65 9.28 -9.57 0.96
N GLY A 66 10.50 -9.08 1.20
CA GLY A 66 11.60 -9.16 0.24
C GLY A 66 12.41 -7.86 0.13
N PRO A 67 13.17 -7.71 -0.98
CA PRO A 67 13.98 -6.53 -1.24
C PRO A 67 13.11 -5.28 -1.42
N THR A 68 13.27 -4.34 -0.50
CA THR A 68 12.56 -3.06 -0.47
C THR A 68 13.57 -1.93 -0.56
N VAL A 69 13.30 -0.95 -1.42
CA VAL A 69 14.03 0.31 -1.48
C VAL A 69 13.27 1.32 -0.66
N ILE A 70 13.94 1.92 0.32
CA ILE A 70 13.39 2.99 1.14
C ILE A 70 14.01 4.31 0.70
N VAL A 71 13.17 5.32 0.51
CA VAL A 71 13.55 6.68 0.11
C VAL A 71 13.09 7.65 1.18
N LEU A 72 14.02 8.47 1.64
CA LEU A 72 13.79 9.57 2.56
C LEU A 72 14.15 10.87 1.88
N ASP A 73 13.28 11.87 1.98
CA ASP A 73 13.50 13.20 1.40
C ASP A 73 13.15 14.30 2.41
N ALA A 74 14.14 15.11 2.76
CA ALA A 74 14.01 16.29 3.59
C ALA A 74 13.96 17.55 2.72
N GLY A 75 12.79 18.20 2.70
CA GLY A 75 12.60 19.49 2.05
C GLY A 75 13.34 20.64 2.76
N ASP A 76 13.43 20.59 4.09
CA ASP A 76 14.11 21.61 4.90
C ASP A 76 15.64 21.58 4.71
N GLN A 77 16.21 22.74 4.35
CA GLN A 77 17.66 22.88 4.15
C GLN A 77 18.48 22.56 5.43
N GLU A 78 17.97 22.94 6.61
CA GLU A 78 18.63 22.66 7.89
C GLU A 78 18.85 21.16 8.11
N LEU A 79 17.87 20.33 7.73
CA LEU A 79 17.98 18.88 7.89
C LEU A 79 19.06 18.30 6.96
N ARG A 80 19.30 18.89 5.79
CA ARG A 80 20.30 18.41 4.80
C ARG A 80 21.74 18.56 5.29
N ASP A 81 21.98 19.54 6.16
CA ASP A 81 23.28 19.82 6.75
C ASP A 81 23.54 19.06 8.05
N MET A 82 22.53 18.35 8.57
CA MET A 82 22.64 17.47 9.74
C MET A 82 23.13 16.07 9.38
N THR A 83 23.63 15.34 10.38
CA THR A 83 24.01 13.93 10.26
C THR A 83 22.78 13.05 10.47
N TRP A 84 22.46 12.19 9.50
CA TRP A 84 21.27 11.33 9.51
C TRP A 84 21.65 9.92 9.98
N ASP A 85 21.16 9.52 11.16
CA ASP A 85 21.20 8.15 11.67
C ASP A 85 19.81 7.52 11.49
N ILE A 86 19.66 6.72 10.43
CA ILE A 86 18.41 6.06 10.09
C ILE A 86 18.49 4.59 10.44
N ARG A 87 17.44 4.09 11.11
CA ARG A 87 17.35 2.71 11.57
C ARG A 87 15.96 2.15 11.31
N ILE A 88 15.91 0.87 11.03
CA ILE A 88 14.67 0.09 10.99
C ILE A 88 14.62 -0.75 12.24
N LEU A 89 13.53 -0.62 13.00
CA LEU A 89 13.29 -1.34 14.24
C LEU A 89 12.11 -2.31 14.06
N ASP A 90 12.15 -3.42 14.81
CA ASP A 90 11.00 -4.34 14.93
C ASP A 90 10.04 -3.76 15.98
N ALA A 91 8.79 -3.49 15.59
CA ALA A 91 7.82 -2.85 16.48
C ALA A 91 7.44 -3.71 17.69
N ASN A 92 7.68 -5.02 17.62
CA ASN A 92 7.37 -5.95 18.72
C ASN A 92 8.48 -6.00 19.79
N LYS A 93 9.62 -5.33 19.55
CA LYS A 93 10.75 -5.30 20.49
C LYS A 93 10.79 -3.97 21.25
N PRO A 94 11.23 -3.98 22.53
CA PRO A 94 11.41 -2.75 23.28
C PRO A 94 12.47 -1.87 22.59
N ILE A 95 12.10 -0.60 22.37
CA ILE A 95 12.97 0.40 21.76
C ILE A 95 13.81 1.01 22.88
N ALA A 96 15.10 0.67 22.93
CA ALA A 96 16.04 1.38 23.80
C ALA A 96 16.25 2.82 23.27
N GLU A 97 16.14 3.82 24.14
CA GLU A 97 16.22 5.23 23.73
C GLU A 97 17.61 5.66 23.25
N ASP A 98 18.66 5.09 23.85
CA ASP A 98 20.05 5.50 23.57
C ASP A 98 20.65 4.75 22.37
N ASN A 99 20.25 3.49 22.17
CA ASN A 99 20.73 2.68 21.04
C ASN A 99 19.71 1.59 20.67
N PRO A 100 18.68 1.91 19.87
CA PRO A 100 17.65 0.95 19.54
C PRO A 100 18.23 -0.18 18.68
N ILE A 101 17.89 -1.43 19.03
CA ILE A 101 18.31 -2.63 18.29
C ILE A 101 17.65 -2.56 16.92
N SER A 102 18.47 -2.35 15.89
CA SER A 102 18.01 -2.22 14.52
C SER A 102 18.19 -3.51 13.74
N ILE A 103 17.24 -3.80 12.84
CA ILE A 103 17.36 -4.88 11.85
C ILE A 103 18.00 -4.38 10.56
N GLY A 104 17.93 -3.07 10.31
CA GLY A 104 18.57 -2.39 9.21
C GLY A 104 19.07 -1.03 9.67
N HIS A 105 20.26 -0.65 9.23
CA HIS A 105 20.90 0.60 9.62
C HIS A 105 21.53 1.25 8.39
N LEU A 106 21.26 2.54 8.23
CA LEU A 106 21.95 3.40 7.29
C LEU A 106 23.10 4.09 8.02
N THR A 107 24.29 4.05 7.44
CA THR A 107 25.47 4.69 8.04
C THR A 107 25.20 6.17 8.30
N ALA A 108 25.55 6.63 9.51
CA ALA A 108 25.38 8.01 9.93
C ALA A 108 26.24 8.94 9.06
N GLN A 109 25.59 9.72 8.18
CA GLN A 109 26.27 10.64 7.29
C GLN A 109 25.37 11.82 6.92
N LYS A 110 25.95 12.84 6.28
CA LYS A 110 25.22 14.00 5.78
C LYS A 110 24.73 13.79 4.35
N TYR A 111 23.49 14.17 4.10
CA TYR A 111 22.87 14.09 2.78
C TYR A 111 22.51 15.50 2.29
N ARG A 112 23.51 16.20 1.72
CA ARG A 112 23.36 17.59 1.25
C ARG A 112 22.34 17.76 0.12
N ASN A 113 22.09 16.71 -0.65
CA ASN A 113 21.03 16.65 -1.66
C ASN A 113 19.62 16.60 -1.03
N GLY A 114 19.52 16.34 0.29
CA GLY A 114 18.28 16.19 1.03
C GLY A 114 17.58 14.88 0.82
N MET A 115 18.17 13.92 0.11
CA MET A 115 17.53 12.65 -0.21
C MET A 115 18.49 11.49 -0.02
N VAL A 116 18.00 10.41 0.59
CA VAL A 116 18.72 9.13 0.63
C VAL A 116 17.81 8.00 0.21
N ASN A 117 18.38 7.10 -0.59
CA ASN A 117 17.81 5.80 -0.91
C ASN A 117 18.69 4.70 -0.32
N PHE A 118 18.07 3.71 0.30
CA PHE A 118 18.79 2.53 0.79
C PHE A 118 17.94 1.28 0.67
N ASP A 119 18.62 0.16 0.46
CA ASP A 119 17.99 -1.13 0.26
C ASP A 119 17.95 -1.90 1.58
N HIS A 120 16.79 -2.48 1.88
CA HIS A 120 16.64 -3.41 3.00
C HIS A 120 15.83 -4.62 2.56
N ASN A 121 16.31 -5.82 2.90
CA ASN A 121 15.61 -7.06 2.58
C ASN A 121 14.83 -7.55 3.80
N PHE A 122 13.51 -7.38 3.76
CA PHE A 122 12.63 -7.88 4.81
C PHE A 122 12.37 -9.37 4.63
N THR A 123 12.86 -10.19 5.55
CA THR A 123 12.68 -11.66 5.49
C THR A 123 11.43 -12.16 6.22
N ARG A 124 10.82 -11.33 7.06
CA ARG A 124 9.64 -11.68 7.86
C ARG A 124 8.56 -10.62 7.72
N ALA A 125 7.30 -11.06 7.67
CA ALA A 125 6.16 -10.17 7.72
C ALA A 125 5.97 -9.64 9.14
N GLY A 126 5.51 -8.39 9.29
CA GLY A 126 5.31 -7.77 10.59
C GLY A 126 5.22 -6.25 10.57
N ASN A 127 5.19 -5.69 11.78
CA ASN A 127 5.18 -4.25 12.03
C ASN A 127 6.61 -3.76 12.29
N TYR A 128 6.97 -2.67 11.64
CA TYR A 128 8.30 -2.07 11.70
C TYR A 128 8.20 -0.58 11.98
N ILE A 129 9.28 -0.02 12.51
CA ILE A 129 9.38 1.40 12.82
C ILE A 129 10.62 1.93 12.13
N LEU A 130 10.44 2.92 11.26
CA LEU A 130 11.53 3.75 10.79
C LEU A 130 11.86 4.74 11.91
N TYR A 131 13.06 4.62 12.45
CA TYR A 131 13.61 5.55 13.42
C TYR A 131 14.62 6.45 12.72
N ALA A 132 14.29 7.73 12.61
CA ALA A 132 15.15 8.74 12.01
C ALA A 132 15.67 9.68 13.09
N LYS A 133 16.97 9.70 13.32
CA LYS A 133 17.66 10.61 14.24
C LYS A 133 18.58 11.53 13.45
N LEU A 134 18.31 12.82 13.47
CA LEU A 134 19.13 13.83 12.80
C LEU A 134 19.81 14.69 13.85
N THR A 135 21.13 14.81 13.77
CA THR A 135 21.94 15.55 14.75
C THR A 135 22.79 16.61 14.05
N SER A 136 22.78 17.83 14.60
CA SER A 136 23.61 18.94 14.12
C SER A 136 25.08 18.72 14.47
N ASP A 137 26.00 19.33 13.72
CA ASP A 137 27.45 19.23 13.95
C ASP A 137 27.86 19.64 15.36
N ASP A 138 27.20 20.66 15.90
CA ASP A 138 27.45 21.18 17.24
C ASP A 138 26.87 20.27 18.34
N GLY A 139 26.12 19.21 17.98
CA GLY A 139 25.41 18.32 18.90
C GLY A 139 24.22 18.95 19.65
N LYS A 140 24.01 20.26 19.52
CA LYS A 140 23.00 21.02 20.28
C LYS A 140 21.56 20.76 19.83
N LYS A 141 21.37 20.45 18.54
CA LYS A 141 20.04 20.16 17.97
C LYS A 141 19.98 18.69 17.55
N THR A 142 18.97 17.99 18.05
CA THR A 142 18.65 16.62 17.66
C THR A 142 17.16 16.52 17.36
N TYR A 143 16.82 16.03 16.17
CA TYR A 143 15.47 15.72 15.76
C TYR A 143 15.28 14.22 15.69
N ILE A 144 14.18 13.73 16.25
CA ILE A 144 13.84 12.29 16.25
C ILE A 144 12.45 12.14 15.64
N GLY A 145 12.35 11.25 14.67
CA GLY A 145 11.10 10.89 14.00
C GLY A 145 10.91 9.38 14.02
N LYS A 146 9.67 8.97 14.22
CA LYS A 146 9.26 7.57 14.22
C LYS A 146 8.11 7.41 13.24
N HIS A 147 8.28 6.57 12.24
CA HIS A 147 7.21 6.22 11.29
C HIS A 147 6.90 4.74 11.38
N LEU A 148 5.66 4.39 11.65
CA LEU A 148 5.21 3.00 11.75
C LEU A 148 4.76 2.52 10.37
N PHE A 149 5.24 1.36 9.96
CA PHE A 149 4.83 0.74 8.71
C PHE A 149 4.79 -0.78 8.84
N THR A 150 4.09 -1.43 7.92
CA THR A 150 3.85 -2.87 7.92
C THR A 150 4.42 -3.49 6.65
N VAL A 151 4.86 -4.75 6.75
CA VAL A 151 5.42 -5.51 5.63
C VAL A 151 4.80 -6.89 5.58
N GLY A 152 4.30 -7.30 4.42
CA GLY A 152 3.78 -8.65 4.21
C GLY A 152 2.53 -8.98 5.03
N LEU A 153 1.82 -7.97 5.53
CA LEU A 153 0.58 -8.14 6.26
C LEU A 153 -0.59 -7.84 5.31
N VAL A 154 -1.63 -8.65 5.41
CA VAL A 154 -2.87 -8.44 4.66
C VAL A 154 -3.46 -7.11 5.11
N THR A 155 -3.73 -6.22 4.17
CA THR A 155 -4.32 -4.93 4.49
C THR A 155 -5.77 -5.11 4.93
N GLU A 156 -6.28 -4.20 5.77
CA GLU A 156 -7.68 -4.29 6.23
C GLU A 156 -8.67 -4.28 5.05
N SER A 157 -8.37 -3.52 4.00
CA SER A 157 -9.19 -3.42 2.79
C SER A 157 -9.31 -4.75 2.05
N GLU A 158 -8.20 -5.47 1.87
CA GLU A 158 -8.21 -6.80 1.26
C GLU A 158 -9.05 -7.77 2.08
N PHE A 159 -8.90 -7.74 3.41
CA PHE A 159 -9.67 -8.59 4.31
C PHE A 159 -11.19 -8.35 4.21
N TYR A 160 -11.64 -7.09 4.16
CA TYR A 160 -13.06 -6.76 3.98
C TYR A 160 -13.64 -7.25 2.66
N ILE A 161 -12.88 -7.17 1.56
CA ILE A 161 -13.31 -7.67 0.25
C ILE A 161 -13.51 -9.19 0.30
N TYR A 162 -12.58 -9.93 0.90
CA TYR A 162 -12.70 -11.38 1.06
C TYR A 162 -13.92 -11.76 1.90
N ILE A 163 -14.17 -11.04 3.01
CA ILE A 163 -15.36 -11.25 3.83
C ILE A 163 -16.63 -10.99 3.01
N ALA A 164 -16.74 -9.84 2.33
CA ALA A 164 -17.90 -9.50 1.53
C ALA A 164 -18.18 -10.55 0.45
N PHE A 165 -17.14 -10.99 -0.26
CA PHE A 165 -17.25 -12.04 -1.26
C PHE A 165 -17.72 -13.37 -0.65
N SER A 166 -17.16 -13.76 0.50
CA SER A 166 -17.58 -14.98 1.19
C SER A 166 -19.06 -14.94 1.56
N ILE A 167 -19.56 -13.83 2.11
CA ILE A 167 -20.97 -13.64 2.49
C ILE A 167 -21.87 -13.75 1.25
N CYS A 168 -21.49 -13.12 0.14
CA CYS A 168 -22.24 -13.20 -1.12
C CYS A 168 -22.34 -14.64 -1.64
N VAL A 169 -21.23 -15.39 -1.62
CA VAL A 169 -21.21 -16.80 -2.06
C VAL A 169 -22.07 -17.67 -1.14
N PHE A 170 -22.00 -17.47 0.18
CA PHE A 170 -22.83 -18.21 1.13
C PHE A 170 -24.32 -17.89 0.96
N ALA A 171 -24.69 -16.63 0.76
CA ALA A 171 -26.08 -16.23 0.53
C ALA A 171 -26.64 -16.83 -0.77
N ALA A 172 -25.88 -16.75 -1.87
CA ALA A 172 -26.27 -17.33 -3.15
C ALA A 172 -26.42 -18.86 -3.08
N SER A 173 -25.48 -19.54 -2.41
CA SER A 173 -25.51 -20.99 -2.21
C SER A 173 -26.72 -21.41 -1.38
N SER A 174 -27.00 -20.69 -0.29
CA SER A 174 -28.15 -20.94 0.59
C SER A 174 -29.47 -20.76 -0.16
N PHE A 175 -29.60 -19.67 -0.92
CA PHE A 175 -30.79 -19.40 -1.73
C PHE A 175 -30.99 -20.45 -2.84
N GLY A 176 -29.91 -20.85 -3.51
CA GLY A 176 -29.92 -21.91 -4.52
C GLY A 176 -30.40 -23.26 -3.96
N LEU A 177 -29.90 -23.65 -2.78
CA LEU A 177 -30.31 -24.88 -2.10
C LEU A 177 -31.77 -24.87 -1.67
N VAL A 178 -32.27 -23.75 -1.13
CA VAL A 178 -33.69 -23.59 -0.76
C VAL A 178 -34.59 -23.74 -1.99
N LYS A 179 -34.26 -23.02 -3.07
CA LYS A 179 -35.03 -23.07 -4.33
C LYS A 179 -34.99 -24.46 -4.98
N TRP A 180 -33.86 -25.16 -4.89
CA TRP A 180 -33.73 -26.53 -5.38
C TRP A 180 -34.54 -27.54 -4.56
N ARG A 181 -34.55 -27.41 -3.22
CA ARG A 181 -35.40 -28.24 -2.35
C ARG A 181 -36.89 -28.03 -2.63
N GLN A 182 -37.33 -26.78 -2.81
CA GLN A 182 -38.72 -26.47 -3.16
C GLN A 182 -39.13 -27.05 -4.53
N ARG A 183 -38.26 -26.97 -5.55
CA ARG A 183 -38.54 -27.61 -6.85
C ARG A 183 -38.67 -29.14 -6.75
N ARG A 184 -37.89 -29.78 -5.89
CA ARG A 184 -37.98 -31.24 -5.68
C ARG A 184 -39.26 -31.67 -4.96
N SER A 185 -39.82 -30.85 -4.06
CA SER A 185 -41.08 -31.19 -3.41
C SER A 185 -42.29 -31.05 -4.34
N LEU A 186 -42.25 -30.06 -5.25
CA LEU A 186 -43.35 -29.82 -6.21
C LEU A 186 -43.43 -30.83 -7.37
N ASN A 187 -42.38 -31.60 -7.64
CA ASN A 187 -42.32 -32.57 -8.74
C ASN A 187 -42.60 -34.02 -8.28
N LYS A 188 -43.15 -34.18 -7.07
CA LYS A 188 -43.43 -35.48 -6.44
C LYS A 188 -44.93 -35.77 -6.30
N ASP A 189 -45.78 -34.86 -6.77
CA ASP A 189 -47.24 -35.01 -6.92
C ASP A 189 -47.58 -35.23 -8.41
#